data_AF-A0A418BNH3-F1
#
_entry.id   AF-A0A418BNH3-F1
#
_cell.length_a   1.000
_cell.length_b   1.000
_cell.length_c   1.000
_cell.angle_alpha   90.00
_cell.angle_beta   90.00
_cell.angle_gamma   90.00
#
_symmetry.space_group_name_H-M   'P 1'
#
loop_
_entity.id
_entity.type
_entity.pdbx_description
1 polymer ?
#
loop_
_entity_poly.entity_id
_entity_poly.type
_entity_poly.pdbx_seq_one_letter_code
_entity_poly.pdbx_strand_id
1 'polypeptide(L)'
;MVLRLTDAQNATILAIAETIVGPLPDDVAKDIVSEHLDTVRNLSEGTDEAAGTPTEDELLATTQVHPRELGLLASVEVMLHKLPKDRWSEFEKVLYLLSTGWGTKVVTASARMVPFHKLTVSEREDALRNLTLSSFAKVRSLFQVFKALVSFCMFAKTRSVHGKLNPLWENLHYPGRPEEKKRPPRILVLEKAVYFHPADASFNELQGFWDHYESAALLTSEDLSMMLLAGSAWGGGVSAEAVLHNVPNQVLLDGAIKLGYPVEAVPQNTNGHVHECGFCTLGCPYGEKQGSHVTWLRDAADAGAKFIDGCYVDKVMYVKDAASGVEATVLNGSVRLVVKAKTVVCCAGSLHTPALLLRSGLSNPNIGRHLRLHPVVTVHGFFPHKQVQSRPRIHFQLGTKDGQSLVEGLVAGIKVLLAQGAVEVNTTQFHLPPLRLQSKEDLANPVECATTQRWIAQVRALGAVQNSIGILNAHQMGSCRMGSTPEMGAVNPDGESWDVRGLYVADASLFPTASGVK
;
A
#
# COMPACT_ATOMS: atom_id res chain seq x y z
N MET A 1 -24.77 -29.35 -4.00
CA MET A 1 -25.23 -29.11 -5.39
C MET A 1 -24.33 -28.04 -5.97
N VAL A 2 -23.52 -28.35 -6.98
CA VAL A 2 -22.66 -27.35 -7.63
C VAL A 2 -23.59 -26.47 -8.46
N LEU A 3 -23.76 -25.21 -8.06
CA LEU A 3 -24.55 -24.22 -8.81
C LEU A 3 -23.80 -23.93 -10.11
N ARG A 4 -24.30 -24.44 -11.24
CA ARG A 4 -23.83 -24.05 -12.56
C ARG A 4 -24.64 -22.85 -13.05
N LEU A 5 -23.97 -21.93 -13.72
CA LEU A 5 -24.63 -20.83 -14.41
C LEU A 5 -25.56 -21.40 -15.50
N THR A 6 -26.68 -20.73 -15.72
CA THR A 6 -27.60 -21.04 -16.82
C THR A 6 -27.02 -20.63 -18.17
N ASP A 7 -27.50 -21.21 -19.26
CA ASP A 7 -27.06 -20.86 -20.62
C ASP A 7 -27.23 -19.36 -20.92
N ALA A 8 -28.31 -18.74 -20.41
CA ALA A 8 -28.56 -17.32 -20.57
C ALA A 8 -27.56 -16.44 -19.79
N GLN A 9 -27.11 -16.88 -18.62
CA GLN A 9 -26.06 -16.20 -17.85
C GLN A 9 -24.68 -16.37 -18.52
N ASN A 10 -24.36 -17.57 -19.01
CA ASN A 10 -23.14 -17.83 -19.77
C ASN A 10 -23.06 -16.97 -21.05
N ALA A 11 -24.16 -16.88 -21.80
CA ALA A 11 -24.25 -16.01 -22.97
C ALA A 11 -24.06 -14.53 -22.59
N THR A 12 -24.56 -14.11 -21.43
CA THR A 12 -24.42 -12.74 -20.93
C THR A 12 -22.98 -12.41 -20.54
N ILE A 13 -22.27 -13.32 -19.85
CA ILE A 13 -20.85 -13.14 -19.52
C ILE A 13 -20.00 -13.02 -20.79
N LEU A 14 -20.23 -13.90 -21.78
CA LEU A 14 -19.52 -13.85 -23.05
C LEU A 14 -19.80 -12.53 -23.79
N ALA A 15 -21.05 -12.10 -23.85
CA ALA A 15 -21.40 -10.82 -24.48
C ALA A 15 -20.74 -9.62 -23.78
N ILE A 16 -20.65 -9.61 -22.45
CA ILE A 16 -19.93 -8.59 -21.69
C ILE A 16 -18.43 -8.63 -22.03
N ALA A 17 -17.83 -9.82 -22.05
CA ALA A 17 -16.41 -9.97 -22.34
C ALA A 17 -16.05 -9.56 -23.77
N GLU A 18 -16.87 -9.95 -24.74
CA GLU A 18 -16.77 -9.49 -26.14
C GLU A 18 -16.85 -7.98 -26.28
N THR A 19 -17.59 -7.31 -25.38
CA THR A 19 -17.72 -5.85 -25.43
C THR A 19 -16.51 -5.16 -24.79
N ILE A 20 -15.86 -5.78 -23.80
CA ILE A 20 -14.74 -5.17 -23.05
C ILE A 20 -13.38 -5.47 -23.71
N VAL A 21 -13.20 -6.68 -24.23
CA VAL A 21 -11.92 -7.22 -24.74
C VAL A 21 -12.13 -8.03 -26.03
N GLY A 22 -13.21 -7.77 -26.75
CA GLY A 22 -13.46 -8.42 -28.04
C GLY A 22 -12.56 -7.89 -29.14
N PRO A 23 -12.64 -8.52 -30.32
CA PRO A 23 -11.85 -8.11 -31.47
C PRO A 23 -12.19 -6.68 -31.88
N LEU A 24 -11.17 -5.92 -32.25
CA LEU A 24 -11.34 -4.57 -32.78
C LEU A 24 -11.80 -4.63 -34.25
N PRO A 25 -12.63 -3.67 -34.71
CA PRO A 25 -12.88 -3.47 -36.14
C PRO A 25 -11.56 -3.34 -36.91
N ASP A 26 -11.49 -3.89 -38.12
CA ASP A 26 -10.25 -3.98 -38.91
C ASP A 26 -9.60 -2.63 -39.19
N ASP A 27 -10.40 -1.58 -39.40
CA ASP A 27 -9.94 -0.20 -39.58
C ASP A 27 -9.34 0.37 -38.30
N VAL A 28 -10.04 0.22 -37.17
CA VAL A 28 -9.57 0.68 -35.85
C VAL A 28 -8.31 -0.07 -35.40
N ALA A 29 -8.25 -1.38 -35.65
CA ALA A 29 -7.08 -2.20 -35.35
C ALA A 29 -5.84 -1.74 -36.11
N LYS A 30 -5.99 -1.46 -37.42
CA LYS A 30 -4.90 -0.96 -38.27
C LYS A 30 -4.39 0.40 -37.82
N ASP A 31 -5.29 1.32 -37.50
CA ASP A 31 -4.91 2.65 -37.02
C ASP A 31 -4.10 2.57 -35.72
N ILE A 32 -4.58 1.78 -34.74
CA ILE A 32 -3.91 1.60 -33.44
C ILE A 32 -2.53 0.93 -33.61
N VAL A 33 -2.45 -0.12 -34.42
CA VAL A 33 -1.17 -0.84 -34.66
C VAL A 33 -0.18 0.07 -35.40
N SER A 34 -0.65 0.85 -36.38
CA SER A 34 0.19 1.82 -37.09
C SER A 34 0.73 2.90 -36.13
N GLU A 35 -0.12 3.48 -35.28
CA GLU A 35 0.27 4.48 -34.28
C GLU A 35 1.29 3.91 -33.28
N HIS A 36 1.08 2.66 -32.83
CA HIS A 36 2.01 1.96 -31.95
C HIS A 36 3.37 1.75 -32.62
N LEU A 37 3.40 1.25 -33.85
CA LEU A 37 4.64 1.00 -34.60
C LEU A 37 5.40 2.29 -34.88
N ASP A 38 4.70 3.38 -35.22
CA ASP A 38 5.32 4.69 -35.41
C ASP A 38 5.89 5.24 -34.10
N THR A 39 5.18 5.04 -32.98
CA THR A 39 5.68 5.40 -31.64
C THR A 39 6.95 4.61 -31.29
N VAL A 40 6.95 3.29 -31.51
CA VAL A 40 8.12 2.43 -31.24
C VAL A 40 9.30 2.82 -32.13
N ARG A 41 9.07 3.12 -33.42
CA ARG A 41 10.11 3.60 -34.36
C ARG A 41 10.70 4.93 -33.92
N ASN A 42 9.86 5.88 -33.49
CA ASN A 42 10.33 7.18 -33.01
C ASN A 42 11.12 7.08 -31.70
N LEU A 43 10.84 6.06 -30.87
CA LEU A 43 11.57 5.78 -29.63
C LEU A 43 12.88 5.01 -29.86
N SER A 44 13.04 4.33 -31.00
CA SER A 44 14.22 3.52 -31.33
C SER A 44 15.23 4.22 -32.24
N GLU A 45 15.02 5.50 -32.62
CA GLU A 45 16.02 6.32 -33.31
C GLU A 45 17.27 6.52 -32.42
N GLY A 46 18.25 5.61 -32.55
CA GLY A 46 19.54 5.67 -31.87
C GLY A 46 20.06 4.34 -31.29
N THR A 47 19.28 3.26 -31.30
CA THR A 47 19.70 1.96 -30.77
C THR A 47 19.50 0.85 -31.79
N ASP A 48 20.60 0.18 -32.16
CA ASP A 48 20.66 -0.98 -33.06
C ASP A 48 20.09 -2.23 -32.35
N GLU A 49 18.76 -2.36 -32.23
CA GLU A 49 18.14 -3.60 -31.75
C GLU A 49 16.88 -3.95 -32.57
N ALA A 50 17.07 -4.74 -33.63
CA ALA A 50 16.01 -5.35 -34.43
C ALA A 50 15.68 -6.80 -33.98
N ALA A 51 16.08 -7.22 -32.78
CA ALA A 51 15.88 -8.59 -32.30
C ALA A 51 14.74 -8.66 -31.28
N GLY A 52 13.52 -8.92 -31.75
CA GLY A 52 12.38 -9.28 -30.90
C GLY A 52 11.17 -8.34 -30.92
N THR A 53 11.15 -7.32 -31.78
CA THR A 53 9.95 -6.48 -31.97
C THR A 53 8.89 -7.25 -32.78
N PRO A 54 7.64 -7.36 -32.30
CA PRO A 54 6.56 -8.00 -33.03
C PRO A 54 6.30 -7.33 -34.38
N THR A 55 6.01 -8.11 -35.42
CA THR A 55 5.62 -7.63 -36.74
C THR A 55 4.21 -7.02 -36.72
N GLU A 56 3.88 -6.19 -37.72
CA GLU A 56 2.54 -5.61 -37.88
C GLU A 56 1.46 -6.71 -37.96
N ASP A 57 1.72 -7.79 -38.69
CA ASP A 57 0.82 -8.93 -38.80
C ASP A 57 0.63 -9.66 -37.46
N GLU A 58 1.69 -9.77 -36.65
CA GLU A 58 1.60 -10.36 -35.31
C GLU A 58 0.80 -9.48 -34.35
N LEU A 59 0.98 -8.16 -34.39
CA LEU A 59 0.20 -7.22 -33.60
C LEU A 59 -1.28 -7.20 -34.01
N LEU A 60 -1.57 -7.17 -35.31
CA LEU A 60 -2.94 -7.25 -35.85
C LEU A 60 -3.61 -8.58 -35.48
N ALA A 61 -2.86 -9.69 -35.44
CA ALA A 61 -3.42 -10.97 -34.99
C ALA A 61 -3.88 -10.93 -33.53
N THR A 62 -3.23 -10.13 -32.65
CA THR A 62 -3.66 -9.98 -31.24
C THR A 62 -4.97 -9.23 -31.08
N THR A 63 -5.23 -8.24 -31.94
CA THR A 63 -6.45 -7.44 -31.88
C THR A 63 -7.68 -8.21 -32.35
N GLN A 64 -7.49 -9.40 -32.92
CA GLN A 64 -8.54 -10.28 -33.43
C GLN A 64 -8.83 -11.49 -32.52
N VAL A 65 -8.14 -11.61 -31.37
CA VAL A 65 -8.31 -12.75 -30.45
C VAL A 65 -9.65 -12.66 -29.73
N HIS A 66 -10.49 -13.68 -29.92
CA HIS A 66 -11.81 -13.69 -29.31
C HIS A 66 -11.76 -14.27 -27.87
N PRO A 67 -12.42 -13.67 -26.86
CA PRO A 67 -12.39 -14.16 -25.46
C PRO A 67 -12.85 -15.62 -25.28
N ARG A 68 -13.64 -16.13 -26.22
CA ARG A 68 -14.10 -17.53 -26.27
C ARG A 68 -12.94 -18.50 -26.51
N GLU A 69 -11.95 -18.12 -27.30
CA GLU A 69 -10.78 -18.96 -27.64
C GLU A 69 -9.82 -19.14 -26.47
N LEU A 70 -9.91 -18.25 -25.47
CA LEU A 70 -9.10 -18.29 -24.26
C LEU A 70 -9.78 -19.03 -23.09
N GLY A 71 -10.95 -19.62 -23.32
CA GLY A 71 -11.64 -20.43 -22.30
C GLY A 71 -12.13 -19.60 -21.13
N LEU A 72 -12.56 -18.37 -21.41
CA LEU A 72 -12.99 -17.41 -20.41
C LEU A 72 -14.07 -17.95 -19.48
N LEU A 73 -15.11 -18.61 -20.02
CA LEU A 73 -16.21 -19.14 -19.21
C LEU A 73 -15.74 -20.11 -18.14
N ALA A 74 -14.87 -21.07 -18.49
CA ALA A 74 -14.32 -22.01 -17.52
C ALA A 74 -13.47 -21.30 -16.45
N SER A 75 -12.77 -20.22 -16.81
CA SER A 75 -11.97 -19.41 -15.88
C SER A 75 -12.84 -18.63 -14.92
N VAL A 76 -13.89 -18.00 -15.44
CA VAL A 76 -14.88 -17.26 -14.68
C VAL A 76 -15.60 -18.21 -13.72
N GLU A 77 -16.03 -19.38 -14.17
CA GLU A 77 -16.60 -20.40 -13.29
C GLU A 77 -15.64 -20.76 -12.14
N VAL A 78 -14.37 -21.08 -12.44
CA VAL A 78 -13.37 -21.41 -11.40
C VAL A 78 -13.14 -20.26 -10.43
N MET A 79 -13.05 -19.02 -10.92
CA MET A 79 -12.86 -17.84 -10.07
C MET A 79 -14.08 -17.56 -9.20
N LEU A 80 -15.27 -17.68 -9.76
CA LEU A 80 -16.50 -17.46 -9.03
C LEU A 80 -16.70 -18.53 -7.93
N HIS A 81 -16.28 -19.77 -8.13
CA HIS A 81 -16.28 -20.81 -7.07
C HIS A 81 -15.35 -20.50 -5.88
N LYS A 82 -14.42 -19.56 -6.04
CA LYS A 82 -13.54 -19.09 -4.96
C LYS A 82 -14.11 -17.89 -4.20
N LEU A 83 -15.21 -17.30 -4.68
CA LEU A 83 -15.84 -16.17 -4.00
C LEU A 83 -16.65 -16.63 -2.78
N PRO A 84 -16.72 -15.79 -1.72
CA PRO A 84 -17.67 -15.97 -0.63
C PRO A 84 -19.11 -16.14 -1.15
N LYS A 85 -19.92 -16.98 -0.50
CA LYS A 85 -21.27 -17.34 -0.97
C LYS A 85 -22.21 -16.15 -1.15
N ASP A 86 -22.08 -15.14 -0.31
CA ASP A 86 -22.81 -13.86 -0.38
C ASP A 86 -22.46 -13.11 -1.66
N ARG A 87 -21.16 -12.95 -1.97
CA ARG A 87 -20.70 -12.30 -3.21
C ARG A 87 -21.02 -13.10 -4.46
N TRP A 88 -20.93 -14.42 -4.40
CA TRP A 88 -21.43 -15.31 -5.46
C TRP A 88 -22.92 -15.05 -5.72
N SER A 89 -23.75 -15.02 -4.66
CA SER A 89 -25.20 -14.82 -4.79
C SER A 89 -25.55 -13.44 -5.35
N GLU A 90 -24.83 -12.38 -4.97
CA GLU A 90 -25.01 -11.04 -5.52
C GLU A 90 -24.65 -10.99 -7.01
N PHE A 91 -23.52 -11.57 -7.40
CA PHE A 91 -23.10 -11.63 -8.79
C PHE A 91 -24.07 -12.43 -9.66
N GLU A 92 -24.55 -13.57 -9.15
CA GLU A 92 -25.54 -14.42 -9.82
C GLU A 92 -26.87 -13.69 -10.05
N LYS A 93 -27.36 -12.93 -9.06
CA LYS A 93 -28.57 -12.10 -9.18
C LYS A 93 -28.42 -11.04 -10.25
N VAL A 94 -27.26 -10.41 -10.34
CA VAL A 94 -27.03 -9.38 -11.36
C VAL A 94 -26.94 -9.99 -12.75
N LEU A 95 -26.23 -11.11 -12.91
CA LEU A 95 -26.20 -11.85 -14.17
C LEU A 95 -27.59 -12.33 -14.57
N TYR A 96 -28.40 -12.76 -13.61
CA TYR A 96 -29.80 -13.10 -13.86
C TYR A 96 -30.58 -11.90 -14.39
N LEU A 97 -30.48 -10.72 -13.75
CA LEU A 97 -31.14 -9.50 -14.22
C LEU A 97 -30.72 -9.13 -15.65
N LEU A 98 -29.42 -9.15 -15.95
CA LEU A 98 -28.89 -8.87 -17.29
C LEU A 98 -29.25 -9.94 -18.32
N SER A 99 -29.55 -11.17 -17.89
CA SER A 99 -30.07 -12.22 -18.77
C SER A 99 -31.55 -12.04 -19.13
N THR A 100 -32.24 -11.06 -18.53
CA THR A 100 -33.64 -10.71 -18.82
C THR A 100 -33.75 -9.34 -19.51
N GLY A 101 -34.83 -9.12 -20.27
CA GLY A 101 -35.03 -7.86 -20.98
C GLY A 101 -35.35 -6.66 -20.10
N TRP A 102 -36.20 -6.85 -19.09
CA TRP A 102 -36.54 -5.77 -18.16
C TRP A 102 -35.36 -5.45 -17.23
N GLY A 103 -34.63 -6.47 -16.76
CA GLY A 103 -33.48 -6.28 -15.88
C GLY A 103 -32.34 -5.55 -16.60
N THR A 104 -32.07 -5.89 -17.85
CA THR A 104 -31.13 -5.14 -18.70
C THR A 104 -31.53 -3.67 -18.81
N LYS A 105 -32.80 -3.37 -19.14
CA LYS A 105 -33.26 -1.98 -19.26
C LYS A 105 -33.13 -1.19 -17.95
N VAL A 106 -33.47 -1.78 -16.81
CA VAL A 106 -33.39 -1.10 -15.50
C VAL A 106 -31.95 -0.90 -15.06
N VAL A 107 -31.10 -1.91 -15.23
CA VAL A 107 -29.72 -1.90 -14.70
C VAL A 107 -28.80 -1.04 -15.57
N THR A 108 -28.95 -1.10 -16.90
CA THR A 108 -28.03 -0.43 -17.85
C THR A 108 -28.64 0.78 -18.55
N ALA A 109 -29.89 1.15 -18.23
CA ALA A 109 -30.65 2.16 -18.97
C ALA A 109 -30.71 1.90 -20.49
N SER A 110 -30.64 0.63 -20.92
CA SER A 110 -30.69 0.24 -22.32
C SER A 110 -31.95 0.78 -23.02
N ALA A 111 -31.78 1.27 -24.25
CA ALA A 111 -32.88 1.74 -25.10
C ALA A 111 -33.93 0.63 -25.32
N ARG A 112 -33.47 -0.62 -25.52
CA ARG A 112 -34.32 -1.79 -25.80
C ARG A 112 -34.49 -2.68 -24.58
N MET A 113 -35.67 -3.26 -24.46
CA MET A 113 -36.03 -4.19 -23.39
C MET A 113 -35.81 -5.64 -23.82
N VAL A 114 -34.55 -5.99 -24.09
CA VAL A 114 -34.12 -7.35 -24.46
C VAL A 114 -32.95 -7.77 -23.57
N PRO A 115 -32.73 -9.09 -23.35
CA PRO A 115 -31.57 -9.56 -22.61
C PRO A 115 -30.25 -8.97 -23.13
N PHE A 116 -29.29 -8.72 -22.24
CA PHE A 116 -28.03 -8.06 -22.58
C PHE A 116 -27.28 -8.76 -23.74
N HIS A 117 -27.24 -10.09 -23.74
CA HIS A 117 -26.61 -10.88 -24.81
C HIS A 117 -27.34 -10.82 -26.17
N LYS A 118 -28.54 -10.23 -26.24
CA LYS A 118 -29.29 -9.98 -27.49
C LYS A 118 -29.17 -8.56 -28.00
N LEU A 119 -28.52 -7.66 -27.25
CA LEU A 119 -28.13 -6.34 -27.74
C LEU A 119 -27.05 -6.48 -28.83
N THR A 120 -27.03 -5.56 -29.78
CA THR A 120 -25.92 -5.37 -30.73
C THR A 120 -24.66 -4.90 -29.99
N VAL A 121 -23.49 -4.97 -30.62
CA VAL A 121 -22.21 -4.56 -29.98
C VAL A 121 -22.27 -3.11 -29.52
N SER A 122 -22.66 -2.18 -30.40
CA SER A 122 -22.80 -0.76 -30.05
C SER A 122 -23.82 -0.53 -28.91
N GLU A 123 -24.95 -1.22 -28.90
CA GLU A 123 -25.91 -1.14 -27.80
C GLU A 123 -25.36 -1.69 -26.47
N ARG A 124 -24.47 -2.70 -26.50
CA ARG A 124 -23.80 -3.22 -25.31
C ARG A 124 -22.76 -2.23 -24.80
N GLU A 125 -22.02 -1.58 -25.68
CA GLU A 125 -21.04 -0.54 -25.33
C GLU A 125 -21.74 0.62 -24.61
N ASP A 126 -22.85 1.11 -25.17
CA ASP A 126 -23.68 2.13 -24.53
C ASP A 126 -24.23 1.67 -23.18
N ALA A 127 -24.72 0.42 -23.11
CA ALA A 127 -25.21 -0.16 -21.86
C ALA A 127 -24.11 -0.24 -20.78
N LEU A 128 -22.90 -0.66 -21.13
CA LEU A 128 -21.76 -0.69 -20.20
C LEU A 128 -21.29 0.71 -19.83
N ARG A 129 -21.27 1.64 -20.78
CA ARG A 129 -20.96 3.07 -20.54
C ARG A 129 -21.97 3.71 -19.59
N ASN A 130 -23.25 3.38 -19.70
CA ASN A 130 -24.27 3.87 -18.77
C ASN A 130 -24.06 3.34 -17.34
N LEU A 131 -23.50 2.13 -17.18
CA LEU A 131 -23.13 1.63 -15.86
C LEU A 131 -22.01 2.46 -15.23
N THR A 132 -21.01 2.88 -16.02
CA THR A 132 -19.90 3.70 -15.51
C THR A 132 -20.36 5.11 -15.12
N LEU A 133 -21.31 5.66 -15.88
CA LEU A 133 -21.86 7.01 -15.68
C LEU A 133 -23.05 7.04 -14.70
N SER A 134 -23.48 5.89 -14.17
CA SER A 134 -24.63 5.83 -13.26
C SER A 134 -24.42 6.69 -12.02
N SER A 135 -25.45 7.41 -11.57
CA SER A 135 -25.43 8.15 -10.31
C SER A 135 -25.39 7.23 -9.08
N PHE A 136 -25.75 5.95 -9.22
CA PHE A 136 -25.75 4.97 -8.13
C PHE A 136 -24.42 4.23 -7.99
N ALA A 137 -23.76 4.38 -6.84
CA ALA A 137 -22.44 3.79 -6.58
C ALA A 137 -22.41 2.25 -6.74
N LYS A 138 -23.49 1.54 -6.35
CA LYS A 138 -23.59 0.08 -6.50
C LYS A 138 -23.61 -0.36 -7.97
N VAL A 139 -24.21 0.44 -8.85
CA VAL A 139 -24.28 0.19 -10.29
C VAL A 139 -22.91 0.46 -10.94
N ARG A 140 -22.20 1.50 -10.50
CA ARG A 140 -20.82 1.76 -10.95
C ARG A 140 -19.85 0.65 -10.52
N SER A 141 -19.98 0.16 -9.29
CA SER A 141 -19.15 -0.94 -8.77
C SER A 141 -19.29 -2.22 -9.61
N LEU A 142 -20.49 -2.47 -10.13
CA LEU A 142 -20.76 -3.63 -10.98
C LEU A 142 -19.92 -3.66 -12.25
N PHE A 143 -19.75 -2.52 -12.93
CA PHE A 143 -18.89 -2.43 -14.11
C PHE A 143 -17.43 -2.74 -13.77
N GLN A 144 -16.93 -2.23 -12.64
CA GLN A 144 -15.56 -2.50 -12.21
C GLN A 144 -15.32 -3.99 -11.92
N VAL A 145 -16.31 -4.67 -11.33
CA VAL A 145 -16.26 -6.13 -11.11
C VAL A 145 -16.19 -6.88 -12.44
N PHE A 146 -17.04 -6.54 -13.41
CA PHE A 146 -17.01 -7.19 -14.73
C PHE A 146 -15.70 -6.95 -15.46
N LYS A 147 -15.21 -5.70 -15.49
CA LYS A 147 -13.93 -5.34 -16.10
C LYS A 147 -12.78 -6.12 -15.46
N ALA A 148 -12.65 -6.08 -14.14
CA ALA A 148 -11.57 -6.75 -13.43
C ALA A 148 -11.60 -8.28 -13.63
N LEU A 149 -12.78 -8.90 -13.54
CA LEU A 149 -12.93 -10.34 -13.72
C LEU A 149 -12.58 -10.79 -15.15
N VAL A 150 -13.07 -10.05 -16.16
CA VAL A 150 -12.83 -10.36 -17.57
C VAL A 150 -11.36 -10.16 -17.92
N SER A 151 -10.77 -9.01 -17.59
CA SER A 151 -9.36 -8.72 -17.86
C SER A 151 -8.44 -9.71 -17.14
N PHE A 152 -8.68 -9.98 -15.85
CA PHE A 152 -7.87 -10.94 -15.11
C PHE A 152 -7.93 -12.35 -15.70
N CYS A 153 -9.12 -12.84 -16.05
CA CYS A 153 -9.26 -14.19 -16.60
C CYS A 153 -8.63 -14.35 -17.99
N MET A 154 -8.59 -13.27 -18.79
CA MET A 154 -7.90 -13.26 -20.08
C MET A 154 -6.39 -13.42 -19.94
N PHE A 155 -5.77 -12.75 -18.96
CA PHE A 155 -4.32 -12.82 -18.75
C PHE A 155 -3.89 -14.00 -17.87
N ALA A 156 -4.74 -14.47 -16.95
CA ALA A 156 -4.40 -15.56 -16.04
C ALA A 156 -4.32 -16.94 -16.73
N LYS A 157 -4.83 -17.07 -17.96
CA LYS A 157 -4.76 -18.31 -18.73
C LYS A 157 -3.42 -18.44 -19.46
N THR A 158 -2.72 -19.52 -19.18
CA THR A 158 -1.46 -19.88 -19.86
C THR A 158 -1.70 -20.52 -21.24
N ARG A 159 -2.87 -21.12 -21.46
CA ARG A 159 -3.21 -21.85 -22.69
C ARG A 159 -4.66 -21.57 -23.13
N SER A 160 -4.85 -21.51 -24.44
CA SER A 160 -6.15 -21.47 -25.13
C SER A 160 -6.96 -22.76 -24.94
N VAL A 161 -8.23 -22.74 -25.35
CA VAL A 161 -9.10 -23.94 -25.35
C VAL A 161 -8.58 -25.06 -26.26
N HIS A 162 -7.71 -24.74 -27.22
CA HIS A 162 -7.07 -25.69 -28.12
C HIS A 162 -5.66 -26.11 -27.66
N GLY A 163 -5.24 -25.73 -26.45
CA GLY A 163 -3.97 -26.15 -25.86
C GLY A 163 -2.72 -25.38 -26.33
N LYS A 164 -2.86 -24.47 -27.29
CA LYS A 164 -1.82 -23.49 -27.68
C LYS A 164 -1.58 -22.50 -26.55
N LEU A 165 -0.34 -22.01 -26.41
CA LEU A 165 0.00 -20.93 -25.47
C LEU A 165 -0.90 -19.70 -25.69
N ASN A 166 -1.15 -18.94 -24.64
CA ASN A 166 -1.93 -17.71 -24.75
C ASN A 166 -1.17 -16.72 -25.65
N PRO A 167 -1.73 -16.35 -26.82
CA PRO A 167 -1.05 -15.48 -27.79
C PRO A 167 -0.77 -14.08 -27.24
N LEU A 168 -1.45 -13.67 -26.16
CA LEU A 168 -1.23 -12.38 -25.51
C LEU A 168 0.04 -12.36 -24.63
N TRP A 169 0.55 -13.51 -24.17
CA TRP A 169 1.69 -13.56 -23.24
C TRP A 169 3.01 -13.19 -23.90
N GLU A 170 3.18 -13.60 -25.16
CA GLU A 170 4.38 -13.31 -25.96
C GLU A 170 4.53 -11.80 -26.21
N ASN A 171 3.42 -11.13 -26.54
CA ASN A 171 3.37 -9.67 -26.73
C ASN A 171 3.53 -8.86 -25.43
N LEU A 172 3.30 -9.48 -24.28
CA LEU A 172 3.58 -8.89 -22.96
C LEU A 172 5.03 -9.14 -22.50
N HIS A 173 5.87 -9.78 -23.34
CA HIS A 173 7.21 -10.24 -23.00
C HIS A 173 7.24 -11.10 -21.73
N TYR A 174 6.19 -11.89 -21.49
CA TYR A 174 6.06 -12.73 -20.30
C TYR A 174 6.56 -14.15 -20.58
N PRO A 175 7.72 -14.60 -20.03
CA PRO A 175 8.46 -15.79 -20.50
C PRO A 175 7.85 -17.14 -20.09
N GLY A 176 6.70 -17.16 -19.42
CA GLY A 176 6.08 -18.38 -18.93
C GLY A 176 6.84 -19.06 -17.77
N ARG A 177 6.34 -20.21 -17.31
CA ARG A 177 6.88 -20.94 -16.14
C ARG A 177 8.08 -21.80 -16.56
N PRO A 178 9.26 -21.72 -15.89
CA PRO A 178 10.39 -22.61 -16.15
C PRO A 178 10.11 -24.08 -15.80
N GLU A 179 10.82 -25.01 -16.45
CA GLU A 179 10.67 -26.46 -16.24
C GLU A 179 10.93 -26.91 -14.78
N GLU A 180 10.11 -27.85 -14.31
CA GLU A 180 10.04 -28.29 -12.90
C GLU A 180 11.30 -29.05 -12.43
N LYS A 181 11.92 -28.57 -11.35
CA LYS A 181 12.91 -29.32 -10.55
C LYS A 181 12.24 -30.14 -9.43
N LYS A 182 12.86 -31.28 -9.08
CA LYS A 182 12.36 -32.24 -8.08
C LYS A 182 12.18 -31.62 -6.68
N ARG A 183 11.05 -31.94 -6.03
CA ARG A 183 10.59 -31.35 -4.76
C ARG A 183 11.40 -31.82 -3.52
N PRO A 184 11.69 -30.93 -2.55
CA PRO A 184 12.22 -31.28 -1.23
C PRO A 184 11.14 -31.77 -0.23
N PRO A 185 11.53 -32.30 0.96
CA PRO A 185 10.61 -32.75 2.01
C PRO A 185 9.70 -31.64 2.60
N ARG A 186 8.60 -32.01 3.26
CA ARG A 186 7.59 -31.09 3.83
C ARG A 186 8.13 -30.29 5.03
N ILE A 187 8.59 -29.06 4.77
CA ILE A 187 9.03 -28.07 5.76
C ILE A 187 7.98 -26.95 5.85
N LEU A 188 7.68 -26.46 7.06
CA LEU A 188 6.82 -25.30 7.30
C LEU A 188 7.65 -24.14 7.86
N VAL A 189 7.69 -23.03 7.13
CA VAL A 189 8.34 -21.77 7.53
C VAL A 189 7.26 -20.75 7.88
N LEU A 190 7.38 -20.11 9.04
CA LEU A 190 6.45 -19.08 9.51
C LEU A 190 7.07 -17.71 9.26
N GLU A 191 6.68 -17.02 8.19
CA GLU A 191 7.10 -15.65 7.89
C GLU A 191 5.98 -14.67 8.30
N LYS A 192 6.36 -13.57 8.92
CA LYS A 192 5.45 -12.51 9.36
C LYS A 192 5.21 -11.48 8.26
N ALA A 193 6.18 -11.27 7.37
CA ALA A 193 6.01 -10.40 6.22
C ALA A 193 4.86 -10.91 5.33
N VAL A 194 3.97 -10.00 4.94
CA VAL A 194 2.97 -10.27 3.91
C VAL A 194 3.69 -10.32 2.56
N TYR A 195 3.41 -11.34 1.74
CA TYR A 195 3.85 -11.34 0.34
C TYR A 195 3.09 -10.22 -0.39
N PHE A 196 3.82 -9.20 -0.81
CA PHE A 196 3.31 -8.09 -1.61
C PHE A 196 3.85 -8.21 -3.02
N HIS A 197 2.97 -8.33 -4.02
CA HIS A 197 3.41 -8.15 -5.39
C HIS A 197 3.64 -6.64 -5.64
N PRO A 198 4.65 -6.21 -6.43
CA PRO A 198 4.84 -4.79 -6.75
C PRO A 198 3.58 -4.12 -7.35
N ALA A 199 2.75 -4.89 -8.06
CA ALA A 199 1.47 -4.41 -8.58
C ALA A 199 0.37 -4.19 -7.51
N ASP A 200 0.54 -4.76 -6.31
CA ASP A 200 -0.37 -4.61 -5.18
C ASP A 200 0.00 -3.40 -4.31
N ALA A 201 1.13 -2.74 -4.58
CA ALA A 201 1.53 -1.55 -3.87
C ALA A 201 0.49 -0.44 -4.08
N SER A 202 -0.14 -0.03 -2.99
CA SER A 202 -1.22 0.96 -3.03
C SER A 202 -0.73 2.37 -3.37
N PHE A 203 0.57 2.63 -3.19
CA PHE A 203 1.21 3.96 -3.25
C PHE A 203 0.54 5.01 -2.37
N ASN A 204 -0.29 4.55 -1.45
CA ASN A 204 -0.92 5.33 -0.42
C ASN A 204 0.01 5.26 0.79
N GLU A 205 0.53 6.41 1.20
CA GLU A 205 1.50 6.50 2.29
C GLU A 205 1.00 5.85 3.58
N LEU A 206 -0.27 6.11 3.94
CA LEU A 206 -0.88 5.55 5.13
C LEU A 206 -0.97 4.03 5.04
N GLN A 207 -1.45 3.50 3.92
CA GLN A 207 -1.56 2.06 3.70
C GLN A 207 -0.17 1.38 3.67
N GLY A 208 0.82 2.01 3.04
CA GLY A 208 2.20 1.51 3.03
C GLY A 208 2.80 1.40 4.44
N PHE A 209 2.45 2.30 5.36
CA PHE A 209 2.84 2.14 6.76
C PHE A 209 2.23 0.90 7.42
N TRP A 210 0.93 0.67 7.20
CA TRP A 210 0.24 -0.54 7.69
C TRP A 210 0.81 -1.84 7.11
N ASP A 211 1.23 -1.80 5.85
CA ASP A 211 1.69 -2.98 5.12
C ASP A 211 3.15 -3.36 5.47
N HIS A 212 4.00 -2.37 5.75
CA HIS A 212 5.45 -2.56 5.90
C HIS A 212 5.98 -2.46 7.33
N TYR A 213 5.22 -1.89 8.26
CA TYR A 213 5.68 -1.66 9.62
C TYR A 213 4.67 -2.17 10.65
N GLU A 214 5.20 -2.61 11.79
CA GLU A 214 4.38 -2.93 12.95
C GLU A 214 3.57 -1.73 13.41
N SER A 215 2.27 -1.95 13.64
CA SER A 215 1.35 -0.93 14.11
C SER A 215 1.40 0.37 13.29
N ALA A 216 1.64 0.26 11.98
CA ALA A 216 1.81 1.40 11.09
C ALA A 216 2.92 2.38 11.53
N ALA A 217 4.09 1.83 11.87
CA ALA A 217 5.37 2.49 12.11
C ALA A 217 5.67 3.01 13.52
N LEU A 218 4.68 3.35 14.34
CA LEU A 218 4.92 3.91 15.67
C LEU A 218 4.48 2.94 16.78
N LEU A 219 5.44 2.18 17.28
CA LEU A 219 5.34 1.50 18.58
C LEU A 219 6.06 2.36 19.63
N THR A 220 5.54 2.42 20.85
CA THR A 220 6.23 3.08 21.97
C THR A 220 6.58 2.06 23.03
N SER A 221 7.75 2.19 23.67
CA SER A 221 8.03 1.48 24.92
C SER A 221 6.99 1.87 25.99
N GLU A 222 6.77 1.03 27.00
CA GLU A 222 5.78 1.29 28.06
C GLU A 222 6.08 2.58 28.85
N ASP A 223 7.36 2.92 28.97
CA ASP A 223 7.83 4.15 29.60
C ASP A 223 7.90 5.35 28.63
N LEU A 224 7.45 5.18 27.38
CA LEU A 224 7.44 6.15 26.29
C LEU A 224 8.83 6.71 25.92
N SER A 225 9.91 6.19 26.49
CA SER A 225 11.28 6.66 26.27
C SER A 225 11.79 6.38 24.86
N MET A 226 11.16 5.44 24.17
CA MET A 226 11.58 4.99 22.85
C MET A 226 10.38 4.80 21.93
N MET A 227 10.44 5.46 20.77
CA MET A 227 9.62 5.12 19.61
C MET A 227 10.36 4.08 18.79
N LEU A 228 9.71 2.95 18.52
CA LEU A 228 10.23 1.84 17.75
C LEU A 228 9.58 1.83 16.37
N LEU A 229 10.42 1.97 15.34
CA LEU A 229 10.08 1.65 13.97
C LEU A 229 10.48 0.21 13.68
N ALA A 230 9.52 -0.72 13.75
CA ALA A 230 9.77 -2.14 13.50
C ALA A 230 9.23 -2.53 12.12
N GLY A 231 10.13 -2.84 11.18
CA GLY A 231 9.75 -3.36 9.87
C GLY A 231 9.18 -4.78 9.93
N SER A 232 8.31 -5.14 8.99
CA SER A 232 7.72 -6.48 8.87
C SER A 232 8.62 -7.50 8.17
N ALA A 233 9.64 -7.04 7.42
CA ALA A 233 10.58 -7.88 6.67
C ALA A 233 12.04 -7.42 6.80
N TRP A 234 12.98 -8.34 6.56
CA TRP A 234 14.42 -8.06 6.48
C TRP A 234 14.83 -7.75 5.03
N GLY A 235 15.74 -6.78 4.83
CA GLY A 235 16.36 -6.50 3.54
C GLY A 235 17.84 -6.25 3.74
N GLY A 236 18.69 -6.96 2.98
CA GLY A 236 20.14 -6.84 3.09
C GLY A 236 20.85 -7.02 1.74
N GLY A 237 21.57 -5.96 1.34
CA GLY A 237 22.76 -5.90 0.46
C GLY A 237 22.64 -6.16 -1.05
N VAL A 238 23.56 -5.67 -1.90
CA VAL A 238 24.61 -4.62 -1.72
C VAL A 238 25.25 -4.26 -3.08
N SER A 239 25.01 -3.04 -3.57
CA SER A 239 26.00 -2.29 -4.36
C SER A 239 25.84 -0.78 -4.09
N ALA A 240 26.96 -0.07 -4.04
CA ALA A 240 26.97 1.40 -3.97
C ALA A 240 27.11 2.06 -5.36
N GLU A 241 27.36 1.27 -6.42
CA GLU A 241 27.73 1.79 -7.75
C GLU A 241 26.63 2.64 -8.39
N ALA A 242 25.37 2.29 -8.14
CA ALA A 242 24.21 2.99 -8.69
C ALA A 242 23.61 4.03 -7.73
N VAL A 243 24.31 4.38 -6.65
CA VAL A 243 23.80 5.35 -5.66
C VAL A 243 23.96 6.77 -6.21
N LEU A 244 22.82 7.41 -6.47
CA LEU A 244 22.74 8.85 -6.72
C LEU A 244 22.28 9.57 -5.44
N HIS A 245 23.08 10.49 -4.94
CA HIS A 245 22.73 11.27 -3.76
C HIS A 245 21.82 12.44 -4.13
N ASN A 246 20.61 12.45 -3.57
CA ASN A 246 19.73 13.62 -3.61
C ASN A 246 20.31 14.80 -2.80
N VAL A 247 19.72 15.99 -2.95
CA VAL A 247 20.22 17.22 -2.30
C VAL A 247 20.38 17.09 -0.78
N PRO A 248 19.43 16.52 0.00
CA PRO A 248 19.62 16.28 1.44
C PRO A 248 20.84 15.39 1.76
N ASN A 249 21.00 14.28 1.04
CA ASN A 249 22.14 13.38 1.24
C ASN A 249 23.46 14.05 0.86
N GLN A 250 23.47 14.86 -0.21
CA GLN A 250 24.64 15.62 -0.63
C GLN A 250 25.05 16.67 0.41
N VAL A 251 24.08 17.36 1.04
CA VAL A 251 24.37 18.31 2.11
C VAL A 251 25.06 17.64 3.31
N LEU A 252 24.62 16.43 3.67
CA LEU A 252 25.26 15.64 4.73
C LEU A 252 26.67 15.18 4.31
N LEU A 253 26.82 14.69 3.08
CA LEU A 253 28.11 14.25 2.53
C LEU A 253 29.13 15.39 2.51
N ASP A 254 28.78 16.55 1.94
CA ASP A 254 29.63 17.74 1.87
C ASP A 254 30.03 18.21 3.28
N GLY A 255 29.07 18.21 4.22
CA GLY A 255 29.30 18.58 5.61
C GLY A 255 30.29 17.64 6.30
N ALA A 256 30.12 16.33 6.13
CA ALA A 256 31.00 15.31 6.69
C ALA A 256 32.42 15.41 6.11
N ILE A 257 32.56 15.58 4.79
CA ILE A 257 33.86 15.78 4.13
C ILE A 257 34.55 17.04 4.65
N LYS A 258 33.82 18.15 4.77
CA LYS A 258 34.36 19.41 5.28
C LYS A 258 34.91 19.30 6.71
N LEU A 259 34.32 18.42 7.52
CA LEU A 259 34.75 18.14 8.90
C LEU A 259 35.85 17.07 8.98
N GLY A 260 36.24 16.46 7.85
CA GLY A 260 37.22 15.37 7.81
C GLY A 260 36.68 14.05 8.34
N TYR A 261 35.36 13.84 8.33
CA TYR A 261 34.76 12.58 8.73
C TYR A 261 34.86 11.52 7.64
N PRO A 262 35.06 10.23 7.99
CA PRO A 262 35.00 9.15 7.03
C PRO A 262 33.57 9.04 6.49
N VAL A 263 33.46 8.95 5.17
CA VAL A 263 32.19 8.85 4.45
C VAL A 263 32.25 7.71 3.46
N GLU A 264 31.15 6.96 3.37
CA GLU A 264 30.96 5.91 2.38
C GLU A 264 29.48 5.89 1.97
N ALA A 265 29.22 5.59 0.70
CA ALA A 265 27.86 5.38 0.23
C ALA A 265 27.32 4.07 0.82
N VAL A 266 26.13 4.13 1.42
CA VAL A 266 25.46 2.94 1.93
C VAL A 266 25.00 2.09 0.74
N PRO A 267 25.48 0.84 0.60
CA PRO A 267 25.09 0.00 -0.53
C PRO A 267 23.59 -0.27 -0.53
N GLN A 268 22.97 -0.17 -1.70
CA GLN A 268 21.54 -0.36 -1.90
C GLN A 268 21.27 -1.69 -2.61
N ASN A 269 20.09 -2.26 -2.37
CA ASN A 269 19.66 -3.51 -3.00
C ASN A 269 18.69 -3.23 -4.16
N THR A 270 19.23 -2.60 -5.21
CA THR A 270 18.47 -2.13 -6.39
C THR A 270 18.74 -2.94 -7.65
N ASN A 271 19.43 -4.08 -7.52
CA ASN A 271 19.94 -4.87 -8.63
C ASN A 271 20.79 -4.05 -9.63
N GLY A 272 21.60 -3.09 -9.13
CA GLY A 272 22.47 -2.27 -9.95
C GLY A 272 21.78 -1.09 -10.66
N HIS A 273 20.49 -0.86 -10.44
CA HIS A 273 19.78 0.28 -11.01
C HIS A 273 19.86 1.51 -10.11
N VAL A 274 19.90 2.69 -10.73
CA VAL A 274 19.68 3.96 -10.03
C VAL A 274 18.24 3.99 -9.56
N HIS A 275 18.01 4.26 -8.27
CA HIS A 275 16.69 4.18 -7.67
C HIS A 275 16.28 5.48 -6.97
N GLU A 276 15.34 6.22 -7.56
CA GLU A 276 14.85 7.51 -7.04
C GLU A 276 13.33 7.54 -6.85
N CYS A 277 12.78 6.56 -6.13
CA CYS A 277 11.32 6.53 -5.93
C CYS A 277 10.82 7.44 -4.80
N GLY A 278 11.64 7.74 -3.79
CA GLY A 278 11.22 8.51 -2.61
C GLY A 278 10.28 7.77 -1.65
N PHE A 279 9.87 6.54 -1.99
CA PHE A 279 8.93 5.72 -1.20
C PHE A 279 9.60 4.48 -0.58
N CYS A 280 10.92 4.35 -0.60
CA CYS A 280 11.63 3.11 -0.24
C CYS A 280 11.28 2.55 1.15
N THR A 281 10.87 3.41 2.08
CA THR A 281 10.37 3.04 3.42
C THR A 281 9.00 2.36 3.36
N LEU A 282 8.18 2.70 2.39
CA LEU A 282 6.79 2.29 2.19
C LEU A 282 6.63 1.25 1.07
N GLY A 283 7.71 0.56 0.71
CA GLY A 283 7.74 -0.36 -0.43
C GLY A 283 8.44 0.23 -1.65
N CYS A 284 8.43 -0.47 -2.78
CA CYS A 284 9.06 0.00 -4.02
C CYS A 284 8.10 -0.14 -5.19
N PRO A 285 7.65 0.99 -5.82
CA PRO A 285 6.72 0.95 -6.95
C PRO A 285 7.26 0.24 -8.16
N TYR A 286 8.55 0.44 -8.39
CA TYR A 286 9.22 0.05 -9.62
C TYR A 286 9.76 -1.39 -9.54
N GLY A 287 9.59 -2.07 -8.39
CA GLY A 287 10.16 -3.40 -8.16
C GLY A 287 11.69 -3.41 -8.12
N GLU A 288 12.35 -2.25 -8.17
CA GLU A 288 13.81 -2.13 -8.19
C GLU A 288 14.42 -2.54 -6.85
N LYS A 289 13.76 -2.22 -5.73
CA LYS A 289 14.18 -2.70 -4.40
C LYS A 289 13.97 -4.21 -4.31
N GLN A 290 15.08 -4.96 -4.26
CA GLN A 290 15.08 -6.42 -4.24
C GLN A 290 14.76 -6.98 -2.85
N GLY A 291 13.55 -6.71 -2.35
CA GLY A 291 13.07 -7.28 -1.09
C GLY A 291 12.84 -8.79 -1.18
N SER A 292 12.63 -9.44 -0.03
CA SER A 292 12.47 -10.90 0.05
C SER A 292 11.38 -11.48 -0.85
N HIS A 293 10.35 -10.70 -1.17
CA HIS A 293 9.24 -11.09 -2.04
C HIS A 293 9.65 -11.29 -3.50
N VAL A 294 10.66 -10.57 -4.00
CA VAL A 294 11.21 -10.72 -5.36
C VAL A 294 12.48 -11.56 -5.41
N THR A 295 13.11 -11.83 -4.24
CA THR A 295 14.28 -12.70 -4.12
C THR A 295 13.93 -14.05 -3.48
N TRP A 296 14.15 -14.22 -2.18
CA TRP A 296 14.11 -15.53 -1.51
C TRP A 296 12.73 -16.20 -1.50
N LEU A 297 11.64 -15.44 -1.35
CA LEU A 297 10.28 -15.99 -1.39
C LEU A 297 9.90 -16.42 -2.80
N ARG A 298 10.40 -15.71 -3.81
CA ARG A 298 10.24 -16.12 -5.21
C ARG A 298 10.97 -17.43 -5.46
N ASP A 299 12.23 -17.52 -5.06
CA ASP A 299 13.03 -18.76 -5.16
C ASP A 299 12.34 -19.93 -4.43
N ALA A 300 11.79 -19.68 -3.24
CA ALA A 300 11.07 -20.69 -2.48
C ALA A 300 9.78 -21.14 -3.19
N ALA A 301 9.00 -20.20 -3.73
CA ALA A 301 7.81 -20.50 -4.53
C ALA A 301 8.17 -21.35 -5.76
N ASP A 302 9.24 -20.97 -6.45
CA ASP A 302 9.74 -21.65 -7.65
C ASP A 302 10.28 -23.06 -7.32
N ALA A 303 10.85 -23.24 -6.12
CA ALA A 303 11.21 -24.55 -5.56
C ALA A 303 10.01 -25.38 -5.06
N GLY A 304 8.78 -24.85 -5.15
CA GLY A 304 7.53 -25.55 -4.83
C GLY A 304 6.99 -25.31 -3.43
N ALA A 305 7.48 -24.30 -2.70
CA ALA A 305 6.90 -23.88 -1.43
C ALA A 305 5.43 -23.45 -1.62
N LYS A 306 4.63 -23.65 -0.57
CA LYS A 306 3.23 -23.23 -0.52
C LYS A 306 3.08 -22.14 0.52
N PHE A 307 2.44 -21.06 0.12
CA PHE A 307 2.16 -19.91 0.97
C PHE A 307 0.70 -19.92 1.38
N ILE A 308 0.44 -19.53 2.62
CA ILE A 308 -0.89 -19.29 3.15
C ILE A 308 -0.83 -17.87 3.72
N ASP A 309 -1.34 -16.91 2.97
CA ASP A 309 -1.46 -15.52 3.38
C ASP A 309 -2.68 -15.32 4.32
N GLY A 310 -2.74 -14.19 5.00
CA GLY A 310 -3.81 -13.89 5.96
C GLY A 310 -3.94 -14.94 7.08
N CYS A 311 -2.83 -15.60 7.42
CA CYS A 311 -2.75 -16.71 8.36
C CYS A 311 -1.96 -16.29 9.59
N TYR A 312 -2.64 -16.13 10.72
CA TYR A 312 -2.04 -15.81 12.00
C TYR A 312 -1.80 -17.09 12.80
N VAL A 313 -0.55 -17.39 13.13
CA VAL A 313 -0.23 -18.60 13.91
C VAL A 313 -0.46 -18.34 15.40
N ASP A 314 -1.42 -19.06 15.97
CA ASP A 314 -1.80 -18.92 17.38
C ASP A 314 -0.79 -19.60 18.30
N LYS A 315 -0.41 -20.84 17.97
CA LYS A 315 0.58 -21.65 18.70
C LYS A 315 1.24 -22.74 17.86
N VAL A 316 2.45 -23.11 18.25
CA VAL A 316 3.16 -24.31 17.79
C VAL A 316 2.65 -25.52 18.58
N MET A 317 2.29 -26.58 17.86
CA MET A 317 1.94 -27.87 18.45
C MET A 317 3.17 -28.76 18.55
N TYR A 318 3.28 -29.50 19.64
CA TYR A 318 4.32 -30.52 19.83
C TYR A 318 3.80 -31.67 20.67
N VAL A 319 4.40 -32.84 20.49
CA VAL A 319 4.13 -34.06 21.27
C VAL A 319 5.43 -34.42 21.96
N LYS A 320 5.42 -34.42 23.30
CA LYS A 320 6.63 -34.53 24.13
C LYS A 320 7.65 -33.43 23.81
N ASP A 321 8.71 -33.77 23.10
CA ASP A 321 9.87 -32.96 22.76
C ASP A 321 9.99 -32.71 21.24
N ALA A 322 9.01 -33.16 20.44
CA ALA A 322 9.01 -33.01 18.99
C ALA A 322 7.84 -32.16 18.48
N ALA A 323 8.15 -31.17 17.63
CA ALA A 323 7.14 -30.40 16.91
C ALA A 323 6.24 -31.31 16.06
N SER A 324 4.94 -31.03 16.07
CA SER A 324 3.92 -31.80 15.33
C SER A 324 3.11 -30.94 14.36
N GLY A 325 3.27 -29.62 14.42
CA GLY A 325 2.64 -28.67 13.49
C GLY A 325 2.34 -27.33 14.15
N VAL A 326 1.36 -26.62 13.62
CA VAL A 326 0.85 -25.35 14.17
C VAL A 326 -0.67 -25.32 14.17
N GLU A 327 -1.24 -24.62 15.15
CA GLU A 327 -2.60 -24.11 15.09
C GLU A 327 -2.55 -22.64 14.67
N ALA A 328 -3.40 -22.26 13.73
CA ALA A 328 -3.47 -20.93 13.18
C ALA A 328 -4.93 -20.51 12.95
N THR A 329 -5.13 -19.23 12.72
CA THR A 329 -6.38 -18.63 12.31
C THR A 329 -6.23 -17.91 10.98
N VAL A 330 -7.20 -18.10 10.09
CA VAL A 330 -7.27 -17.43 8.78
C VAL A 330 -8.59 -16.65 8.67
N LEU A 331 -8.70 -15.79 7.65
CA LEU A 331 -9.88 -14.95 7.41
C LEU A 331 -10.21 -14.07 8.65
N ASN A 332 -9.21 -13.33 9.12
CA ASN A 332 -9.32 -12.43 10.27
C ASN A 332 -9.84 -13.11 11.56
N GLY A 333 -9.35 -14.31 11.86
CA GLY A 333 -9.74 -15.04 13.07
C GLY A 333 -10.95 -15.96 12.91
N SER A 334 -11.66 -15.90 11.78
CA SER A 334 -12.95 -16.59 11.60
C SER A 334 -12.83 -18.11 11.46
N VAL A 335 -11.69 -18.59 10.95
CA VAL A 335 -11.49 -20.02 10.65
C VAL A 335 -10.22 -20.52 11.29
N ARG A 336 -10.33 -21.59 12.08
CA ARG A 336 -9.19 -22.32 12.62
C ARG A 336 -8.58 -23.24 11.56
N LEU A 337 -7.27 -23.18 11.43
CA LEU A 337 -6.45 -23.99 10.55
C LEU A 337 -5.45 -24.80 11.39
N VAL A 338 -5.30 -26.08 11.07
CA VAL A 338 -4.27 -26.93 11.68
C VAL A 338 -3.36 -27.46 10.57
N VAL A 339 -2.09 -27.08 10.63
CA VAL A 339 -1.08 -27.53 9.66
C VAL A 339 -0.13 -28.50 10.36
N LYS A 340 -0.18 -29.78 9.99
CA LYS A 340 0.74 -30.81 10.50
C LYS A 340 2.07 -30.73 9.78
N ALA A 341 3.16 -30.65 10.54
CA ALA A 341 4.53 -30.61 10.02
C ALA A 341 5.48 -31.30 11.01
N LYS A 342 6.49 -32.01 10.48
CA LYS A 342 7.54 -32.64 11.30
C LYS A 342 8.59 -31.62 11.76
N THR A 343 8.69 -30.51 11.05
CA THR A 343 9.63 -29.42 11.30
C THR A 343 8.89 -28.11 11.17
N VAL A 344 9.01 -27.25 12.18
CA VAL A 344 8.44 -25.90 12.22
C VAL A 344 9.58 -24.92 12.43
N VAL A 345 9.72 -23.95 11.54
CA VAL A 345 10.71 -22.88 11.62
C VAL A 345 9.98 -21.57 11.93
N CYS A 346 10.25 -20.97 13.09
CA CYS A 346 9.64 -19.70 13.50
C CYS A 346 10.46 -18.51 12.99
N CYS A 347 9.94 -17.76 12.01
CA CYS A 347 10.56 -16.55 11.45
C CYS A 347 9.67 -15.31 11.64
N ALA A 348 8.92 -15.21 12.74
CA ALA A 348 7.99 -14.11 12.98
C ALA A 348 8.68 -12.80 13.46
N GLY A 349 9.98 -12.66 13.23
CA GLY A 349 10.78 -11.52 13.69
C GLY A 349 11.09 -11.51 15.19
N SER A 350 11.90 -10.53 15.61
CA SER A 350 12.44 -10.42 16.98
C SER A 350 11.39 -10.20 18.07
N LEU A 351 10.20 -9.70 17.70
CA LEU A 351 9.10 -9.44 18.65
C LEU A 351 8.07 -10.57 18.69
N HIS A 352 7.61 -11.08 17.53
CA HIS A 352 6.53 -12.08 17.53
C HIS A 352 7.00 -13.52 17.67
N THR A 353 8.23 -13.85 17.28
CA THR A 353 8.77 -15.19 17.55
C THR A 353 8.77 -15.51 19.05
N PRO A 354 9.33 -14.68 19.96
CA PRO A 354 9.27 -14.99 21.39
C PRO A 354 7.84 -15.00 21.93
N ALA A 355 6.96 -14.12 21.46
CA ALA A 355 5.54 -14.12 21.86
C ALA A 355 4.82 -15.42 21.44
N LEU A 356 5.07 -15.92 20.22
CA LEU A 356 4.55 -17.19 19.73
C LEU A 356 5.05 -18.36 20.59
N LEU A 357 6.35 -18.40 20.90
CA LEU A 357 6.93 -19.48 21.71
C LEU A 357 6.33 -19.50 23.14
N LEU A 358 6.21 -18.33 23.78
CA LEU A 358 5.59 -18.22 25.12
C LEU A 358 4.14 -18.68 25.10
N ARG A 359 3.32 -18.22 24.15
CA ARG A 359 1.92 -18.61 24.02
C ARG A 359 1.73 -20.07 23.60
N SER A 360 2.77 -20.68 23.01
CA SER A 360 2.83 -22.12 22.72
C SER A 360 3.18 -22.97 23.95
N GLY A 361 3.46 -22.36 25.11
CA GLY A 361 3.76 -23.07 26.36
C GLY A 361 5.24 -23.37 26.59
N LEU A 362 6.15 -22.81 25.78
CA LEU A 362 7.59 -22.97 26.02
C LEU A 362 8.01 -22.08 27.20
N SER A 363 8.78 -22.66 28.13
CA SER A 363 9.12 -22.05 29.42
C SER A 363 10.61 -21.71 29.59
N ASN A 364 11.42 -21.78 28.53
CA ASN A 364 12.84 -21.45 28.63
C ASN A 364 13.00 -19.98 29.09
N PRO A 365 13.77 -19.70 30.15
CA PRO A 365 13.86 -18.37 30.76
C PRO A 365 14.49 -17.30 29.85
N ASN A 366 15.14 -17.71 28.75
CA ASN A 366 15.75 -16.80 27.79
C ASN A 366 14.76 -16.28 26.73
N ILE A 367 13.56 -16.85 26.62
CA ILE A 367 12.59 -16.43 25.61
C ILE A 367 12.14 -15.00 25.90
N GLY A 368 12.29 -14.11 24.91
CA GLY A 368 11.97 -12.69 25.02
C GLY A 368 13.00 -11.84 25.79
N ARG A 369 14.11 -12.43 26.24
CA ARG A 369 15.23 -11.69 26.85
C ARG A 369 16.23 -11.26 25.79
N HIS A 370 17.12 -10.33 26.17
CA HIS A 370 18.22 -9.83 25.35
C HIS A 370 17.81 -9.12 24.05
N LEU A 371 16.62 -8.51 24.00
CA LEU A 371 16.24 -7.64 22.87
C LEU A 371 17.31 -6.55 22.68
N ARG A 372 17.83 -6.46 21.45
CA ARG A 372 18.75 -5.42 21.00
C ARG A 372 18.04 -4.60 19.93
N LEU A 373 18.22 -3.30 19.99
CA LEU A 373 17.62 -2.34 19.07
C LEU A 373 18.74 -1.49 18.46
N HIS A 374 18.40 -0.74 17.42
CA HIS A 374 19.25 0.33 16.89
C HIS A 374 18.67 1.67 17.33
N PRO A 375 19.13 2.25 18.46
CA PRO A 375 18.70 3.58 18.86
C PRO A 375 19.14 4.59 17.79
N VAL A 376 18.21 5.37 17.28
CA VAL A 376 18.46 6.42 16.28
C VAL A 376 18.26 7.77 16.92
N VAL A 377 19.19 8.69 16.72
CA VAL A 377 19.07 10.10 17.08
C VAL A 377 18.91 10.91 15.80
N THR A 378 17.96 11.84 15.79
CA THR A 378 17.71 12.73 14.65
C THR A 378 18.20 14.14 14.95
N VAL A 379 18.74 14.82 13.93
CA VAL A 379 19.12 16.23 13.98
C VAL A 379 18.50 16.90 12.75
N HIS A 380 17.95 18.10 12.95
CA HIS A 380 17.31 18.88 11.88
C HIS A 380 18.15 20.13 11.57
N GLY A 381 18.23 20.51 10.30
CA GLY A 381 18.91 21.72 9.84
C GLY A 381 18.08 22.46 8.81
N PHE A 382 18.05 23.80 8.90
CA PHE A 382 17.37 24.65 7.94
C PHE A 382 18.37 25.27 6.96
N PHE A 383 18.19 25.04 5.66
CA PHE A 383 19.07 25.52 4.60
C PHE A 383 18.28 26.39 3.61
N PRO A 384 18.21 27.72 3.80
CA PRO A 384 17.31 28.59 3.03
C PRO A 384 17.60 28.64 1.52
N HIS A 385 18.81 28.26 1.11
CA HIS A 385 19.26 28.36 -0.28
C HIS A 385 19.55 26.99 -0.94
N LYS A 386 19.31 25.87 -0.24
CA LYS A 386 19.46 24.52 -0.82
C LYS A 386 18.07 24.02 -1.23
N GLN A 387 17.83 23.90 -2.53
CA GLN A 387 16.52 23.51 -3.06
C GLN A 387 16.46 22.00 -3.32
N VAL A 388 15.42 21.34 -2.85
CA VAL A 388 15.09 19.96 -3.24
C VAL A 388 14.03 20.03 -4.35
N GLN A 389 14.35 19.54 -5.55
CA GLN A 389 13.39 19.38 -6.64
C GLN A 389 12.68 18.02 -6.50
N SER A 390 11.77 17.88 -5.53
CA SER A 390 10.90 16.71 -5.44
C SER A 390 9.44 17.13 -5.14
N ARG A 391 8.49 16.18 -5.27
CA ARG A 391 7.02 16.30 -5.13
C ARG A 391 6.56 17.02 -3.84
N PRO A 392 5.28 17.43 -3.73
CA PRO A 392 4.84 18.76 -3.28
C PRO A 392 5.60 19.33 -2.07
N ARG A 393 6.08 20.55 -2.23
CA ARG A 393 6.77 21.30 -1.17
C ARG A 393 5.75 21.95 -0.25
N ILE A 394 5.73 21.54 1.02
CA ILE A 394 4.90 22.17 2.04
C ILE A 394 5.75 23.17 2.81
N HIS A 395 5.41 24.45 2.68
CA HIS A 395 5.95 25.48 3.57
C HIS A 395 4.96 25.70 4.70
N PHE A 396 5.39 25.46 5.94
CA PHE A 396 4.59 25.67 7.14
C PHE A 396 5.37 26.53 8.13
N GLN A 397 4.73 27.61 8.57
CA GLN A 397 5.21 28.48 9.63
C GLN A 397 4.19 28.42 10.77
N LEU A 398 4.65 28.06 11.97
CA LEU A 398 3.77 28.03 13.14
C LEU A 398 3.37 29.46 13.52
N GLY A 399 2.07 29.71 13.58
CA GLY A 399 1.53 31.01 13.99
C GLY A 399 1.78 31.28 15.48
N THR A 400 1.91 32.55 15.86
CA THR A 400 2.16 32.96 17.25
C THR A 400 1.08 32.47 18.22
N LYS A 401 -0.19 32.56 17.82
CA LYS A 401 -1.33 32.11 18.64
C LYS A 401 -1.27 30.60 18.87
N ASP A 402 -1.07 29.83 17.80
CA ASP A 402 -0.99 28.37 17.90
C ASP A 402 0.19 27.93 18.75
N GLY A 403 1.35 28.59 18.61
CA GLY A 403 2.52 28.36 19.45
C GLY A 403 2.25 28.60 20.94
N GLN A 404 1.54 29.68 21.30
CA GLN A 404 1.14 29.96 22.69
C GLN A 404 0.15 28.90 23.22
N SER A 405 -0.85 28.54 22.41
CA SER A 405 -1.83 27.51 22.78
C SER A 405 -1.17 26.14 23.01
N LEU A 406 -0.20 25.75 22.17
CA LEU A 406 0.55 24.51 22.35
C LEU A 406 1.33 24.49 23.68
N VAL A 407 1.97 25.60 24.02
CA VAL A 407 2.74 25.73 25.28
C VAL A 407 1.83 25.62 26.50
N GLU A 408 0.68 26.30 26.51
CA GLU A 408 -0.25 26.19 27.63
C GLU A 408 -0.90 24.80 27.72
N GLY A 409 -1.14 24.15 26.57
CA GLY A 409 -1.55 22.74 26.52
C GLY A 409 -0.52 21.80 27.15
N LEU A 410 0.78 22.00 26.85
CA LEU A 410 1.87 21.26 27.49
C LEU A 410 1.87 21.47 29.01
N VAL A 411 1.76 22.72 29.47
CA VAL A 411 1.73 23.05 30.91
C VAL A 411 0.55 22.35 31.58
N ALA A 412 -0.64 22.38 30.98
CA ALA A 412 -1.81 21.69 31.51
C ALA A 412 -1.57 20.18 31.63
N GLY A 413 -1.02 19.54 30.58
CA GLY A 413 -0.64 18.12 30.59
C GLY A 413 0.37 17.76 31.69
N ILE A 414 1.41 18.58 31.86
CA ILE A 414 2.40 18.44 32.94
C ILE A 414 1.70 18.42 34.30
N LYS A 415 0.82 19.40 34.57
CA LYS A 415 0.10 19.48 35.85
C LYS A 415 -0.77 18.25 36.10
N VAL A 416 -1.43 17.73 35.07
CA VAL A 416 -2.24 16.50 35.17
C VAL A 416 -1.39 15.30 35.55
N LEU A 417 -0.23 15.10 34.90
CA LEU A 417 0.67 13.99 35.21
C LEU A 417 1.21 14.07 36.64
N LEU A 418 1.64 15.25 37.08
CA LEU A 418 2.12 15.48 38.44
C LEU A 418 1.01 15.26 39.47
N ALA A 419 -0.23 15.68 39.19
CA ALA A 419 -1.38 15.42 40.06
C ALA A 419 -1.72 13.92 40.18
N GLN A 420 -1.34 13.10 39.19
CA GLN A 420 -1.45 11.64 39.23
C GLN A 420 -0.24 10.95 39.88
N GLY A 421 0.68 11.73 40.46
CA GLY A 421 1.84 11.20 41.18
C GLY A 421 3.07 10.95 40.31
N ALA A 422 3.14 11.52 39.10
CA ALA A 422 4.39 11.50 38.33
C ALA A 422 5.51 12.20 39.11
N VAL A 423 6.64 11.50 39.27
CA VAL A 423 7.84 12.04 39.93
C VAL A 423 8.89 12.51 38.92
N GLU A 424 8.68 12.19 37.64
CA GLU A 424 9.48 12.67 36.52
C GLU A 424 8.55 13.01 35.35
N VAL A 425 8.77 14.18 34.72
CA VAL A 425 8.00 14.63 33.56
C VAL A 425 8.94 15.23 32.51
N ASN A 426 8.70 14.88 31.25
CA ASN A 426 9.44 15.38 30.09
C ASN A 426 8.50 16.07 29.10
N THR A 427 9.06 16.91 28.23
CA THR A 427 8.33 17.50 27.09
C THR A 427 9.02 17.16 25.77
N THR A 428 8.38 17.49 24.65
CA THR A 428 9.00 17.38 23.32
C THR A 428 9.89 18.58 22.98
N GLN A 429 10.13 19.52 23.91
CA GLN A 429 11.09 20.60 23.73
C GLN A 429 12.51 20.06 23.95
N PHE A 430 13.27 19.91 22.87
CA PHE A 430 14.53 19.14 22.87
C PHE A 430 15.64 19.70 23.79
N HIS A 431 15.55 20.95 24.21
CA HIS A 431 16.57 21.63 25.02
C HIS A 431 16.24 21.70 26.53
N LEU A 432 15.10 21.16 26.96
CA LEU A 432 14.67 21.21 28.35
C LEU A 432 14.90 19.86 29.03
N PRO A 433 15.76 19.76 30.07
CA PRO A 433 15.92 18.54 30.85
C PRO A 433 14.61 18.13 31.54
N PRO A 434 14.42 16.84 31.87
CA PRO A 434 13.25 16.38 32.61
C PRO A 434 13.09 17.09 33.95
N LEU A 435 11.86 17.42 34.31
CA LEU A 435 11.50 17.72 35.69
C LEU A 435 11.62 16.44 36.51
N ARG A 436 12.34 16.48 37.63
CA ARG A 436 12.46 15.37 38.59
C ARG A 436 12.17 15.86 39.99
N LEU A 437 11.19 15.26 40.67
CA LEU A 437 10.82 15.55 42.05
C LEU A 437 11.41 14.48 42.96
N GLN A 438 12.32 14.88 43.86
CA GLN A 438 13.05 13.96 44.72
C GLN A 438 12.82 14.22 46.22
N SER A 439 12.45 15.44 46.60
CA SER A 439 12.25 15.81 48.00
C SER A 439 10.85 15.47 48.47
N LYS A 440 10.70 15.12 49.76
CA LYS A 440 9.38 14.88 50.37
C LYS A 440 8.48 16.12 50.32
N GLU A 441 9.08 17.31 50.33
CA GLU A 441 8.37 18.59 50.23
C GLU A 441 7.79 18.80 48.82
N ASP A 442 8.59 18.56 47.79
CA ASP A 442 8.10 18.60 46.40
C ASP A 442 7.01 17.55 46.18
N LEU A 443 7.21 16.32 46.66
CA LEU A 443 6.24 15.22 46.49
C LEU A 443 4.92 15.45 47.25
N ALA A 444 4.92 16.25 48.31
CA ALA A 444 3.70 16.59 49.05
C ALA A 444 2.82 17.57 48.28
N ASN A 445 3.39 18.38 47.39
CA ASN A 445 2.66 19.33 46.55
C ASN A 445 3.30 19.45 45.15
N PRO A 446 3.26 18.39 44.35
CA PRO A 446 4.12 18.25 43.16
C PRO A 446 3.80 19.26 42.05
N VAL A 447 2.58 19.80 42.01
CA VAL A 447 2.16 20.78 41.00
C VAL A 447 2.61 22.19 41.36
N GLU A 448 2.45 22.59 42.63
CA GLU A 448 2.67 23.98 43.06
C GLU A 448 4.02 24.18 43.79
N CYS A 449 4.85 23.13 43.92
CA CYS A 449 6.18 23.28 44.51
C CYS A 449 7.09 24.20 43.66
N ALA A 450 8.06 24.81 44.33
CA ALA A 450 8.95 25.79 43.69
C ALA A 450 9.76 25.17 42.54
N THR A 451 10.10 23.89 42.62
CA THR A 451 10.82 23.16 41.57
C THR A 451 10.01 23.07 40.29
N THR A 452 8.75 22.63 40.39
CA THR A 452 7.82 22.55 39.25
C THR A 452 7.53 23.91 38.65
N GLN A 453 7.28 24.93 39.47
CA GLN A 453 6.95 26.28 38.98
C GLN A 453 8.12 26.94 38.23
N ARG A 454 9.36 26.77 38.71
CA ARG A 454 10.56 27.21 37.97
C ARG A 454 10.69 26.51 36.62
N TRP A 455 10.44 25.20 36.59
CA TRP A 455 10.53 24.43 35.36
C TRP A 455 9.43 24.79 34.35
N ILE A 456 8.19 24.99 34.79
CA ILE A 456 7.09 25.51 33.94
C ILE A 456 7.42 26.89 33.37
N ALA A 457 8.09 27.76 34.13
CA ALA A 457 8.56 29.05 33.61
C ALA A 457 9.58 28.87 32.47
N GLN A 458 10.45 27.86 32.55
CA GLN A 458 11.38 27.51 31.46
C GLN A 458 10.64 26.95 30.24
N VAL A 459 9.64 26.07 30.43
CA VAL A 459 8.75 25.58 29.34
C VAL A 459 8.16 26.76 28.56
N ARG A 460 7.60 27.74 29.28
CA ARG A 460 7.00 28.95 28.69
C ARG A 460 8.02 29.85 28.01
N ALA A 461 9.18 30.05 28.62
CA ALA A 461 10.24 30.88 28.07
C ALA A 461 10.84 30.30 26.77
N LEU A 462 10.97 28.98 26.68
CA LEU A 462 11.41 28.29 25.47
C LEU A 462 10.37 28.37 24.34
N GLY A 463 9.08 28.29 24.69
CA GLY A 463 7.99 28.37 23.74
C GLY A 463 7.93 27.21 22.74
N ALA A 464 7.06 27.32 21.74
CA ALA A 464 6.99 26.40 20.61
C ALA A 464 7.63 27.07 19.39
N VAL A 465 8.96 27.01 19.28
CA VAL A 465 9.71 27.59 18.16
C VAL A 465 10.01 26.51 17.11
N GLN A 466 9.98 26.88 15.84
CA GLN A 466 10.24 25.94 14.75
C GLN A 466 11.60 25.26 14.93
N ASN A 467 11.62 23.92 14.80
CA ASN A 467 12.79 23.04 15.01
C ASN A 467 13.31 22.94 16.47
N SER A 468 12.67 23.56 17.46
CA SER A 468 13.07 23.44 18.88
C SER A 468 12.14 22.53 19.70
N ILE A 469 11.08 22.02 19.08
CA ILE A 469 10.06 21.17 19.68
C ILE A 469 9.59 20.12 18.66
N GLY A 470 9.37 18.89 19.11
CA GLY A 470 8.71 17.86 18.32
C GLY A 470 7.21 18.16 18.18
N ILE A 471 6.77 18.50 16.97
CA ILE A 471 5.36 18.75 16.62
C ILE A 471 4.92 17.69 15.60
N LEU A 472 3.79 17.04 15.88
CA LEU A 472 3.17 16.04 15.01
C LEU A 472 1.79 16.53 14.55
N ASN A 473 1.42 16.24 13.29
CA ASN A 473 0.08 16.48 12.75
C ASN A 473 -0.47 15.18 12.15
N ALA A 474 -1.76 14.91 12.38
CA ALA A 474 -2.46 13.74 11.85
C ALA A 474 -3.60 14.10 10.87
N HIS A 475 -3.93 15.39 10.71
CA HIS A 475 -5.03 15.87 9.89
C HIS A 475 -4.59 17.11 9.10
N GLN A 476 -4.35 16.96 7.80
CA GLN A 476 -3.92 18.05 6.92
C GLN A 476 -5.13 18.80 6.34
N MET A 477 -5.11 20.13 6.36
CA MET A 477 -6.23 20.95 5.87
C MET A 477 -5.82 22.40 5.56
N GLY A 478 -6.65 23.11 4.80
CA GLY A 478 -6.54 24.57 4.58
C GLY A 478 -5.57 25.08 3.52
N SER A 479 -4.93 24.20 2.75
CA SER A 479 -3.99 24.57 1.68
C SER A 479 -4.62 25.27 0.46
N CYS A 480 -5.95 25.21 0.31
CA CYS A 480 -6.75 25.92 -0.70
C CYS A 480 -7.96 26.58 -0.01
N ARG A 481 -7.71 27.30 1.09
CA ARG A 481 -8.76 27.77 1.99
C ARG A 481 -9.85 28.57 1.27
N MET A 482 -11.11 28.36 1.67
CA MET A 482 -12.22 29.23 1.28
C MET A 482 -12.02 30.63 1.88
N GLY A 483 -12.21 31.64 1.05
CA GLY A 483 -12.20 33.05 1.44
C GLY A 483 -13.49 33.74 0.99
N SER A 484 -13.87 34.82 1.69
CA SER A 484 -14.94 35.71 1.23
C SER A 484 -14.50 36.62 0.07
N THR A 485 -13.20 36.73 -0.17
CA THR A 485 -12.57 37.48 -1.26
C THR A 485 -11.34 36.72 -1.79
N PRO A 486 -10.85 37.03 -3.01
CA PRO A 486 -9.64 36.40 -3.59
C PRO A 486 -8.37 36.56 -2.74
N GLU A 487 -8.26 37.63 -1.95
CA GLU A 487 -7.08 37.89 -1.10
C GLU A 487 -7.08 37.02 0.16
N MET A 488 -8.24 36.51 0.56
CA MET A 488 -8.45 35.78 1.81
C MET A 488 -8.39 34.26 1.65
N GLY A 489 -8.46 33.76 0.41
CA GLY A 489 -8.46 32.33 0.10
C GLY A 489 -8.40 32.03 -1.39
N ALA A 490 -8.02 30.80 -1.73
CA ALA A 490 -7.82 30.36 -3.13
C ALA A 490 -9.15 30.15 -3.88
N VAL A 491 -10.23 29.94 -3.14
CA VAL A 491 -11.56 29.69 -3.67
C VAL A 491 -12.62 30.49 -2.90
N ASN A 492 -13.77 30.68 -3.52
CA ASN A 492 -14.93 31.33 -2.92
C ASN A 492 -15.64 30.39 -1.91
N PRO A 493 -16.67 30.88 -1.17
CA PRO A 493 -17.37 30.06 -0.18
C PRO A 493 -18.08 28.80 -0.73
N ASP A 494 -18.28 28.73 -2.05
CA ASP A 494 -18.85 27.57 -2.73
C ASP A 494 -17.78 26.59 -3.22
N GLY A 495 -16.49 26.87 -2.96
CA GLY A 495 -15.35 26.06 -3.37
C GLY A 495 -14.85 26.33 -4.79
N GLU A 496 -15.39 27.32 -5.50
CA GLU A 496 -14.96 27.68 -6.85
C GLU A 496 -13.71 28.57 -6.83
N SER A 497 -12.73 28.27 -7.66
CA SER A 497 -11.53 29.08 -7.83
C SER A 497 -11.87 30.50 -8.27
N TRP A 498 -11.22 31.48 -7.65
CA TRP A 498 -11.30 32.88 -8.08
C TRP A 498 -10.63 33.12 -9.44
N ASP A 499 -9.63 32.29 -9.78
CA ASP A 499 -8.82 32.44 -10.99
C ASP A 499 -9.48 31.78 -12.22
N VAL A 500 -10.24 30.70 -12.01
CA VAL A 500 -10.83 29.90 -13.10
C VAL A 500 -12.29 29.58 -12.80
N ARG A 501 -13.19 30.19 -13.57
CA ARG A 501 -14.63 29.90 -13.50
C ARG A 501 -14.90 28.43 -13.87
N GLY A 502 -15.70 27.75 -13.07
CA GLY A 502 -16.06 26.35 -13.23
C GLY A 502 -15.05 25.34 -12.66
N LEU A 503 -13.94 25.80 -12.06
CA LEU A 503 -12.99 24.95 -11.37
C LEU A 503 -13.30 24.93 -9.87
N TYR A 504 -13.65 23.77 -9.32
CA TYR A 504 -14.00 23.61 -7.90
C TYR A 504 -12.98 22.75 -7.16
N VAL A 505 -12.64 23.18 -5.95
CA VAL A 505 -11.93 22.38 -4.94
C VAL A 505 -12.98 21.91 -3.94
N ALA A 506 -12.92 20.65 -3.48
CA ALA A 506 -13.99 20.05 -2.66
C ALA A 506 -13.49 19.07 -1.58
N ASP A 507 -12.23 19.19 -1.17
CA ASP A 507 -11.61 18.34 -0.15
C ASP A 507 -11.19 19.14 1.11
N ALA A 508 -10.45 18.50 2.03
CA ALA A 508 -10.02 19.11 3.28
C ALA A 508 -9.13 20.37 3.10
N SER A 509 -8.56 20.60 1.91
CA SER A 509 -7.81 21.81 1.60
C SER A 509 -8.66 23.09 1.69
N LEU A 510 -10.00 22.98 1.57
CA LEU A 510 -10.92 24.12 1.65
C LEU A 510 -11.05 24.75 3.05
N PHE A 511 -10.69 24.01 4.09
CA PHE A 511 -10.99 24.42 5.46
C PHE A 511 -10.31 25.76 5.79
N PRO A 512 -11.05 26.79 6.23
CA PRO A 512 -10.45 28.08 6.58
C PRO A 512 -9.42 27.97 7.72
N THR A 513 -9.60 27.00 8.62
CA THR A 513 -8.71 26.77 9.76
C THR A 513 -8.77 25.32 10.22
N ALA A 514 -7.86 24.93 11.11
CA ALA A 514 -7.87 23.62 11.76
C ALA A 514 -9.20 23.38 12.52
N SER A 515 -9.99 22.39 12.10
CA SER A 515 -11.32 22.13 12.69
C SER A 515 -11.28 21.61 14.12
N GLY A 516 -10.17 21.00 14.54
CA GLY A 516 -9.95 20.45 15.88
C GLY A 516 -9.38 21.45 16.90
N VAL A 517 -9.04 22.67 16.49
CA VAL A 517 -8.50 23.71 17.38
C VAL A 517 -9.62 24.68 17.71
N LYS A 518 -10.19 24.59 18.92
CA LYS A 518 -11.11 25.58 19.48
C LYS A 518 -10.47 26.29 20.66
#